data_AF-A0A9W7EKT1-F1
#
_entry.id   AF-A0A9W7EKT1-F1
#
_cell.length_a   1.000
_cell.length_b   1.000
_cell.length_c   1.000
_cell.angle_alpha   90.00
_cell.angle_beta   90.00
_cell.angle_gamma   90.00
#
_symmetry.space_group_name_H-M   'P 1'
#
loop_
_entity.id
_entity.type
_entity.pdbx_description
1 polymer ?
#
loop_
_entity_poly.entity_id
_entity_poly.type
_entity_poly.pdbx_seq_one_letter_code
_entity_poly.pdbx_strand_id
1 'polypeptide(L)'
;MALCFEVLNKKYSIYGLKNKYLQETFKEPPNLHMNLDIKDGWLCEVQMLFRDILLIKKELHKFYDVNRADGPFIVAGKLFKSLADPDSKQPDDEAGDKNDDNVNSESKINSLMKVVKAKDAEIERLNKLLAEKLPEPPPSPKPELKILKRMSSKLMKKG
;
A
#
# COMPACT_ATOMS: atom_id res chain seq x y z
N MET A 1 15.25 11.67 -6.76
CA MET A 1 16.66 12.13 -6.76
C MET A 1 17.62 10.96 -6.82
N ALA A 2 17.56 9.99 -5.90
CA ALA A 2 18.40 8.79 -5.95
C ALA A 2 18.31 8.06 -7.31
N LEU A 3 17.10 7.91 -7.86
CA LEU A 3 16.92 7.32 -9.20
C LEU A 3 17.58 8.16 -10.31
N CYS A 4 17.40 9.49 -10.30
CA CYS A 4 18.02 10.37 -11.30
C CYS A 4 19.54 10.32 -11.21
N PHE A 5 20.09 10.32 -9.99
CA PHE A 5 21.51 10.13 -9.74
C PHE A 5 22.01 8.80 -10.32
N GLU A 6 21.33 7.70 -10.04
CA GLU A 6 21.70 6.38 -10.54
C GLU A 6 21.72 6.32 -12.07
N VAL A 7 20.74 6.95 -12.73
CA VAL A 7 20.70 7.07 -14.19
C VAL A 7 21.87 7.89 -14.73
N LEU A 8 22.21 9.00 -14.08
CA LEU A 8 23.34 9.84 -14.47
C LEU A 8 24.68 9.13 -14.24
N ASN A 9 24.85 8.44 -13.12
CA ASN A 9 26.03 7.68 -12.76
C ASN A 9 26.30 6.51 -13.73
N LYS A 10 25.25 5.93 -14.31
CA LYS A 10 25.37 4.90 -15.36
C LYS A 10 25.75 5.45 -16.73
N LYS A 11 25.40 6.70 -17.03
CA LYS A 11 25.57 7.31 -18.36
C LYS A 11 26.80 8.20 -18.49
N TYR A 12 27.24 8.81 -17.39
CA TYR A 12 28.28 9.83 -17.39
C TYR A 12 29.30 9.55 -16.29
N SER A 13 30.55 9.99 -16.50
CA SER A 13 31.57 9.98 -15.45
C SER A 13 31.33 11.16 -14.51
N ILE A 14 31.27 10.89 -13.19
CA ILE A 14 31.02 11.90 -12.17
C ILE A 14 32.37 12.31 -11.55
N TYR A 15 32.77 13.56 -11.78
CA TYR A 15 34.04 14.12 -11.28
C TYR A 15 33.93 14.72 -9.89
N GLY A 16 32.74 15.15 -9.50
CA GLY A 16 32.49 15.74 -8.19
C GLY A 16 31.06 15.53 -7.78
N LEU A 17 30.86 15.16 -6.51
CA LEU A 17 29.54 15.00 -5.90
C LEU A 17 29.54 15.68 -4.53
N LYS A 18 28.64 16.65 -4.36
CA LYS A 18 28.40 17.33 -3.09
C LYS A 18 26.94 17.13 -2.71
N ASN A 19 26.73 16.36 -1.65
CA ASN A 19 25.42 16.16 -1.09
C ASN A 19 25.15 17.21 -0.01
N LYS A 20 24.49 18.32 -0.38
CA LYS A 20 24.17 19.38 0.59
C LYS A 20 23.02 19.01 1.53
N TYR A 21 22.36 17.86 1.35
CA TYR A 21 21.34 17.36 2.29
C TYR A 21 21.93 16.86 3.61
N LEU A 22 23.21 16.54 3.65
CA LEU A 22 23.89 16.04 4.86
C LEU A 22 24.55 17.17 5.68
N GLN A 23 24.33 18.43 5.31
CA GLN A 23 24.89 19.57 6.04
C GLN A 23 24.11 19.84 7.33
N GLU A 24 24.83 20.13 8.41
CA GLU A 24 24.21 20.43 9.73
C GLU A 24 23.42 21.75 9.74
N THR A 25 23.81 22.71 8.90
CA THR A 25 23.16 24.02 8.79
C THR A 25 22.85 24.35 7.33
N PHE A 26 21.62 24.75 7.06
CA PHE A 26 21.16 25.11 5.72
C PHE A 26 21.16 26.64 5.56
N LYS A 27 22.18 27.18 4.89
CA LYS A 27 22.21 28.61 4.47
C LYS A 27 21.52 28.84 3.12
N GLU A 28 21.43 27.79 2.31
CA GLU A 28 20.86 27.78 0.97
C GLU A 28 19.96 26.55 0.82
N PRO A 29 19.03 26.52 -0.15
CA PRO A 29 18.18 25.36 -0.38
C PRO A 29 19.04 24.10 -0.63
N PRO A 30 18.79 23.00 0.11
CA PRO A 30 19.60 21.81 -0.03
C PRO A 30 19.42 21.20 -1.42
N ASN A 31 20.55 20.92 -2.07
CA ASN A 31 20.61 20.33 -3.40
C ASN A 31 21.65 19.20 -3.46
N LEU A 32 21.50 18.35 -4.47
CA LEU A 32 22.53 17.39 -4.86
C LEU A 32 23.29 17.99 -6.05
N HIS A 33 24.52 18.41 -5.80
CA HIS A 33 25.36 19.11 -6.77
C HIS A 33 26.39 18.13 -7.33
N MET A 34 26.50 18.04 -8.65
CA MET A 34 27.44 17.13 -9.32
C MET A 34 28.05 17.73 -10.59
N ASN A 35 29.29 17.34 -10.86
CA ASN A 35 30.00 17.66 -12.09
C ASN A 35 30.09 16.41 -12.94
N LEU A 36 29.48 16.44 -14.12
CA LEU A 36 29.41 15.34 -15.07
C LEU A 36 30.32 15.62 -16.26
N ASP A 37 31.01 14.62 -16.78
CA ASP A 37 31.66 14.68 -18.09
C ASP A 37 30.74 14.09 -19.16
N ILE A 38 30.33 14.93 -20.11
CA ILE A 38 29.33 14.58 -21.12
C ILE A 38 29.97 13.96 -22.37
N LYS A 39 31.27 14.18 -22.60
CA LYS A 39 32.17 13.60 -23.62
C LYS A 39 33.35 14.54 -23.82
N ASP A 40 34.53 13.99 -24.12
CA ASP A 40 35.73 14.75 -24.53
C ASP A 40 36.16 15.87 -23.58
N GLY A 41 35.95 15.70 -22.27
CA GLY A 41 36.37 16.65 -21.24
C GLY A 41 35.41 17.83 -21.03
N TRP A 42 34.23 17.80 -21.63
CA TRP A 42 33.19 18.80 -21.38
C TRP A 42 32.52 18.54 -20.04
N LEU A 43 32.90 19.36 -19.05
CA LEU A 43 32.32 19.34 -17.71
C LEU A 43 31.02 20.15 -17.68
N CYS A 44 29.94 19.49 -17.24
CA CYS A 44 28.65 20.09 -17.00
C CYS A 44 28.32 20.03 -15.50
N GLU A 45 27.96 21.18 -14.94
CA GLU A 45 27.45 21.26 -13.57
C GLU A 45 25.94 20.98 -13.56
N VAL A 46 25.54 19.99 -12.78
CA VAL A 46 24.14 19.62 -12.56
C VAL A 46 23.80 19.79 -11.09
N GLN A 47 22.78 20.60 -10.83
CA GLN A 47 22.21 20.79 -9.50
C GLN A 47 20.78 20.24 -9.47
N MET A 48 20.54 19.22 -8.67
CA MET A 48 19.19 18.70 -8.44
C MET A 48 18.62 19.30 -7.16
N LEU A 49 17.57 20.11 -7.29
CA LEU A 49 16.84 20.64 -6.14
C LEU A 49 15.64 19.74 -5.82
N PHE A 50 15.31 19.63 -4.53
CA PHE A 50 14.11 18.90 -4.09
C PHE A 50 12.83 19.50 -4.66
N ARG A 51 12.84 20.81 -4.90
CA ARG A 51 11.76 21.55 -5.57
C ARG A 51 11.39 20.93 -6.92
N ASP A 52 12.37 20.50 -7.70
CA ASP A 52 12.13 19.98 -9.05
C ASP A 52 11.42 18.62 -8.99
N ILE A 53 11.73 17.80 -8.00
CA ILE A 53 11.01 16.54 -7.75
C ILE A 53 9.59 16.80 -7.28
N LEU A 54 9.39 17.80 -6.42
CA LEU A 54 8.05 18.17 -5.95
C LEU A 54 7.20 18.74 -7.09
N LEU A 55 7.82 19.49 -8.02
CA LEU A 55 7.16 19.94 -9.25
C LEU A 55 6.79 18.76 -10.13
N ILE A 56 7.72 17.84 -10.40
CA ILE A 56 7.42 16.61 -11.13
C ILE A 56 6.28 15.83 -10.46
N LYS A 57 6.27 15.70 -9.13
CA LYS A 57 5.18 15.05 -8.40
C LYS A 57 3.86 15.80 -8.58
N LYS A 58 3.87 17.13 -8.47
CA LYS A 58 2.70 17.99 -8.68
C LYS A 58 2.12 17.82 -10.08
N GLU A 59 2.98 17.82 -11.11
CA GLU A 59 2.56 17.66 -12.51
C GLU A 59 2.20 16.19 -12.85
N LEU A 60 2.76 15.21 -12.13
CA LEU A 60 2.41 13.79 -12.24
C LEU A 60 1.14 13.40 -11.47
N HIS A 61 0.56 14.30 -10.68
CA HIS A 61 -0.80 14.08 -10.19
C HIS A 61 -1.73 14.07 -11.40
N LYS A 62 -2.07 12.86 -11.87
CA LYS A 62 -3.16 12.68 -12.84
C LYS A 62 -4.39 13.39 -12.27
N PHE A 63 -4.94 14.33 -13.02
CA PHE A 63 -6.28 14.82 -12.76
C PHE A 63 -7.20 13.61 -12.87
N TYR A 64 -7.73 13.16 -11.73
CA TYR A 64 -8.76 12.14 -11.73
C TYR A 64 -10.05 12.85 -12.10
N ASP A 65 -10.62 12.52 -13.26
CA ASP A 65 -12.02 12.80 -13.50
C ASP A 65 -12.83 11.99 -12.51
N VAL A 66 -13.44 12.68 -11.55
CA VAL A 66 -14.33 12.08 -10.57
C VAL A 66 -15.65 11.77 -11.28
N ASN A 67 -15.67 10.66 -12.01
CA ASN A 67 -16.91 10.09 -12.52
C ASN A 67 -17.62 9.41 -11.34
N ARG A 68 -18.73 10.00 -10.88
CA ARG A 68 -19.60 9.37 -9.89
C ARG A 68 -20.16 8.10 -10.51
N ALA A 69 -19.99 6.98 -9.82
CA ALA A 69 -20.59 5.73 -10.24
C ALA A 69 -22.09 5.73 -9.89
N ASP A 70 -22.91 5.14 -10.77
CA ASP A 70 -24.35 4.97 -10.55
C ASP A 70 -24.69 3.99 -9.41
N GLY A 71 -23.67 3.39 -8.79
CA GLY A 71 -23.84 2.53 -7.62
C GLY A 71 -22.52 1.94 -7.09
N PRO A 72 -22.52 1.46 -5.84
CA PRO A 72 -21.33 0.96 -5.16
C PRO A 72 -20.73 -0.31 -5.81
N PHE A 73 -21.56 -1.14 -6.44
CA PHE A 73 -21.12 -2.38 -7.10
C PHE A 73 -20.25 -2.14 -8.35
N ILE A 74 -20.51 -1.06 -9.11
CA ILE A 74 -19.71 -0.67 -10.28
C ILE A 74 -18.30 -0.25 -9.88
N VAL A 75 -18.16 0.40 -8.72
CA VAL A 75 -16.87 0.78 -8.15
C VAL A 75 -16.08 -0.46 -7.71
N ALA A 76 -16.76 -1.39 -7.03
CA ALA A 76 -16.16 -2.65 -6.58
C ALA A 76 -15.68 -3.51 -7.77
N GLY A 77 -16.47 -3.62 -8.85
CA GLY A 77 -16.10 -4.40 -10.03
C GLY A 77 -14.84 -3.89 -10.77
N LYS A 78 -14.53 -2.60 -10.69
CA LYS A 78 -13.28 -2.02 -11.26
C LYS A 78 -12.05 -2.25 -10.37
N LEU A 79 -12.25 -2.23 -9.05
CA LEU A 79 -11.18 -2.46 -8.06
C LEU A 79 -10.81 -3.94 -7.95
N PHE A 80 -11.82 -4.81 -8.04
CA PHE A 80 -11.67 -6.24 -8.01
C PHE A 80 -11.92 -6.78 -9.41
N LYS A 81 -10.90 -6.71 -10.28
CA LYS A 81 -10.90 -7.53 -11.49
C LYS A 81 -11.08 -8.98 -11.04
N SER A 82 -12.25 -9.53 -11.32
CA SER A 82 -12.53 -10.94 -11.06
C SER A 82 -11.40 -11.76 -11.65
N LEU A 83 -10.82 -12.65 -10.84
CA LEU A 83 -9.87 -13.68 -11.28
C LEU A 83 -10.55 -14.76 -12.14
N ALA A 84 -11.79 -14.54 -12.58
CA ALA A 84 -12.50 -15.40 -13.51
C ALA A 84 -12.39 -14.83 -14.94
N ASP A 85 -11.73 -15.64 -15.77
CA ASP A 85 -11.72 -15.69 -17.23
C ASP A 85 -10.70 -14.82 -18.01
N PRO A 86 -9.69 -15.47 -18.67
CA PRO A 86 -8.77 -14.85 -19.60
C PRO A 86 -9.31 -14.73 -21.05
N ASP A 87 -10.64 -14.71 -21.29
CA ASP A 87 -11.17 -14.68 -22.67
C ASP A 87 -12.54 -13.96 -22.83
N SER A 88 -12.74 -12.80 -22.21
CA SER A 88 -13.78 -11.87 -22.69
C SER A 88 -13.19 -10.93 -23.74
N LYS A 89 -13.03 -11.45 -24.97
CA LYS A 89 -13.02 -10.60 -26.16
C LYS A 89 -14.38 -9.88 -26.23
N GLN A 90 -14.34 -8.59 -26.56
CA GLN A 90 -15.51 -7.82 -27.00
C GLN A 90 -16.24 -8.57 -28.12
N PRO A 91 -17.57 -8.39 -28.28
CA PRO A 91 -18.31 -9.11 -29.30
C PRO A 91 -18.00 -8.49 -30.66
N ASP A 92 -17.07 -9.09 -31.38
CA ASP A 92 -17.00 -9.00 -32.84
C ASP A 92 -16.97 -10.46 -33.35
N ASP A 93 -18.13 -10.87 -33.87
CA ASP A 93 -18.43 -11.94 -34.81
C ASP A 93 -17.64 -13.26 -34.83
N GLU A 94 -18.45 -14.33 -34.87
CA GLU A 94 -18.23 -15.66 -35.47
C GLU A 94 -18.23 -16.87 -34.53
N ALA A 95 -19.05 -17.83 -34.95
CA ALA A 95 -19.40 -19.08 -34.30
C ALA A 95 -18.28 -20.13 -34.37
N GLY A 96 -18.18 -20.99 -33.35
CA GLY A 96 -17.33 -22.19 -33.43
C GLY A 96 -17.28 -23.02 -32.14
N ASP A 97 -18.06 -24.10 -32.15
CA ASP A 97 -17.82 -25.47 -31.64
C ASP A 97 -17.16 -25.70 -30.25
N LYS A 98 -17.89 -26.37 -29.33
CA LYS A 98 -17.44 -26.77 -27.99
C LYS A 98 -17.64 -28.27 -27.80
N ASN A 99 -16.58 -29.05 -27.55
CA ASN A 99 -16.74 -30.35 -26.88
C ASN A 99 -15.53 -31.01 -26.19
N ASP A 100 -14.41 -30.32 -25.89
CA ASP A 100 -13.24 -31.02 -25.29
C ASP A 100 -12.75 -30.50 -23.90
N ASP A 101 -13.32 -29.42 -23.33
CA ASP A 101 -12.73 -28.77 -22.13
C ASP A 101 -13.24 -29.25 -20.75
N ASN A 102 -14.23 -30.15 -20.69
CA ASN A 102 -14.93 -30.43 -19.44
C ASN A 102 -14.12 -31.32 -18.45
N VAL A 103 -13.30 -32.26 -18.96
CA VAL A 103 -12.63 -33.28 -18.12
C VAL A 103 -11.44 -32.71 -17.32
N ASN A 104 -10.75 -31.70 -17.84
CA ASN A 104 -9.60 -31.08 -17.16
C ASN A 104 -10.03 -30.25 -15.94
N SER A 105 -11.20 -29.62 -16.01
CA SER A 105 -11.71 -28.68 -15.01
C SER A 105 -12.11 -29.37 -13.71
N GLU A 106 -12.78 -30.52 -13.79
CA GLU A 106 -13.19 -31.29 -12.60
C GLU A 106 -11.99 -31.84 -11.80
N SER A 107 -10.93 -32.24 -12.50
CA SER A 107 -9.69 -32.73 -11.86
C SER A 107 -9.01 -31.64 -11.02
N LYS A 108 -9.00 -30.40 -11.50
CA LYS A 108 -8.44 -29.23 -10.80
C LYS A 108 -9.30 -28.84 -9.61
N ILE A 109 -10.62 -28.86 -9.75
CA ILE A 109 -11.57 -28.59 -8.65
C ILE A 109 -11.36 -29.58 -7.51
N ASN A 110 -11.23 -30.88 -7.82
CA ASN A 110 -10.99 -31.91 -6.82
C ASN A 110 -9.63 -31.76 -6.12
N SER A 111 -8.60 -31.31 -6.84
CA SER A 111 -7.29 -31.01 -6.25
C SER A 111 -7.34 -29.80 -5.31
N LEU A 112 -8.02 -28.71 -5.71
CA LEU A 112 -8.18 -27.52 -4.86
C LEU A 112 -8.99 -27.84 -3.59
N MET A 113 -10.07 -28.63 -3.70
CA MET A 113 -10.89 -29.05 -2.55
C MET A 113 -10.07 -29.82 -1.50
N LYS A 114 -9.09 -30.63 -1.92
CA LYS A 114 -8.19 -31.31 -0.98
C LYS A 114 -7.27 -30.34 -0.24
N VAL A 115 -6.75 -29.33 -0.93
CA VAL A 115 -5.87 -28.31 -0.34
C VAL A 115 -6.62 -27.44 0.66
N VAL A 116 -7.85 -27.01 0.33
CA VAL A 116 -8.69 -26.21 1.23
C VAL A 116 -8.98 -26.96 2.53
N LYS A 117 -9.42 -28.22 2.43
CA LYS A 117 -9.67 -29.06 3.63
C LYS A 117 -8.45 -29.23 4.52
N ALA A 118 -7.26 -29.38 3.93
CA ALA A 118 -6.02 -29.47 4.69
C ALA A 118 -5.66 -28.16 5.41
N LYS A 119 -5.95 -27.00 4.78
CA LYS A 119 -5.73 -25.69 5.38
C LYS A 119 -6.72 -25.39 6.50
N ASP A 120 -7.99 -25.75 6.35
CA ASP A 120 -9.00 -25.57 7.38
C ASP A 120 -8.68 -26.38 8.65
N ALA A 121 -8.21 -27.62 8.49
CA ALA A 121 -7.76 -28.45 9.62
C ALA A 121 -6.57 -27.85 10.37
N GLU A 122 -5.64 -27.20 9.65
CA GLU A 122 -4.49 -26.54 10.27
C GLU A 122 -4.90 -25.26 11.02
N ILE A 123 -5.85 -24.49 10.48
CA ILE A 123 -6.42 -23.33 11.18
C ILE A 123 -7.08 -23.76 12.49
N GLU A 124 -7.85 -24.85 12.47
CA GLU A 124 -8.49 -25.39 13.68
C GLU A 124 -7.46 -25.84 14.72
N ARG A 125 -6.38 -26.50 14.28
CA ARG A 125 -5.26 -26.89 15.15
C ARG A 125 -4.59 -25.68 15.80
N LEU A 126 -4.30 -24.64 15.03
CA LEU A 126 -3.66 -23.42 15.53
C LEU A 126 -4.56 -22.66 16.52
N ASN A 127 -5.86 -22.59 16.25
CA ASN A 127 -6.82 -21.99 17.17
C ASN A 127 -6.90 -22.74 18.50
N LYS A 128 -6.83 -24.08 18.48
CA LYS A 128 -6.80 -24.90 19.69
C LYS A 128 -5.55 -24.66 20.53
N LEU A 129 -4.37 -24.56 19.88
CA LEU A 129 -3.10 -24.24 20.55
C LEU A 129 -3.09 -22.82 21.12
N LEU A 130 -3.76 -21.87 20.46
CA LEU A 130 -3.88 -20.50 20.94
C LEU A 130 -4.78 -20.44 22.19
N ALA A 131 -5.88 -21.18 22.19
CA ALA A 131 -6.78 -21.29 23.34
C ALA A 131 -6.10 -21.95 24.56
N GLU A 132 -5.18 -22.91 24.34
CA GLU A 132 -4.43 -23.58 25.41
C GLU A 132 -3.32 -22.70 26.02
N LYS A 133 -2.79 -21.71 25.27
CA LYS A 133 -1.69 -20.83 25.72
C LYS A 133 -2.12 -19.53 26.39
N LEU A 134 -3.41 -19.20 26.43
CA LEU A 134 -3.93 -18.01 27.09
C LEU A 134 -4.56 -18.38 28.44
N PRO A 135 -3.95 -18.03 29.60
CA PRO A 135 -4.69 -18.07 30.86
C PRO A 135 -5.86 -17.09 30.79
N GLU A 136 -7.04 -17.50 31.27
CA GLU A 136 -8.23 -16.64 31.27
C GLU A 136 -7.89 -15.28 31.92
N PRO A 137 -8.32 -14.17 31.31
CA PRO A 137 -8.06 -12.85 31.88
C PRO A 137 -8.73 -12.76 33.26
N PRO A 138 -8.03 -12.23 34.29
CA PRO A 138 -8.61 -12.09 35.61
C PRO A 138 -9.89 -11.24 35.54
N PRO A 139 -10.93 -11.57 36.32
CA PRO A 139 -12.19 -10.85 36.28
C PRO A 139 -11.95 -9.36 36.59
N SER A 140 -12.46 -8.51 35.72
CA SER A 140 -12.28 -7.05 35.79
C SER A 140 -12.84 -6.51 37.11
N PRO A 141 -12.12 -5.61 37.81
CA PRO A 141 -12.63 -5.03 39.05
C PRO A 141 -13.84 -4.14 38.76
N LYS A 142 -14.96 -4.41 39.44
CA LYS A 142 -16.17 -3.57 39.37
C LYS A 142 -15.84 -2.15 39.85
N PRO A 143 -16.27 -1.09 39.15
CA PRO A 143 -16.02 0.28 39.60
C PRO A 143 -16.78 0.55 40.91
N GLU A 144 -16.05 0.80 42.00
CA GLU A 144 -16.65 1.30 43.25
C GLU A 144 -17.15 2.74 43.04
N LEU A 145 -18.47 2.92 42.93
CA LEU A 145 -19.11 4.23 43.09
C LEU A 145 -18.93 4.73 44.54
N LYS A 146 -17.82 5.41 44.85
CA LYS A 146 -17.61 6.07 46.15
C LYS A 146 -17.42 7.59 46.13
N ILE A 147 -17.58 8.27 44.98
CA ILE A 147 -17.29 9.72 44.91
C ILE A 147 -18.53 10.62 44.72
N LEU A 148 -19.74 10.06 44.53
CA LEU A 148 -20.95 10.90 44.31
C LEU A 148 -21.83 11.17 45.53
N LYS A 149 -21.47 10.74 46.75
CA LYS A 149 -22.22 11.10 47.98
C LYS A 149 -21.70 12.33 48.74
N ARG A 150 -20.50 12.84 48.42
CA ARG A 150 -19.93 14.00 49.15
C ARG A 150 -20.31 15.38 48.59
N MET A 151 -20.85 15.46 47.38
CA MET A 151 -21.25 16.76 46.79
C MET A 151 -22.75 17.08 46.94
N SER A 152 -23.59 16.12 47.30
CA SER A 152 -25.02 16.36 47.55
C SER A 152 -25.32 16.99 48.91
N SER A 153 -24.51 16.73 49.95
CA SER A 153 -24.77 17.26 51.31
C SER A 153 -24.25 18.68 51.55
N LYS A 154 -23.41 19.22 50.66
CA LYS A 154 -22.93 20.62 50.72
C LYS A 154 -23.85 21.63 50.02
N LEU A 155 -24.77 21.17 49.17
CA LEU A 155 -25.70 22.02 48.42
C LEU A 155 -27.07 22.23 49.12
N MET A 156 -27.37 21.52 50.21
CA MET A 156 -28.65 21.68 50.95
C MET A 156 -28.53 22.45 52.28
N LYS A 157 -27.44 23.19 52.54
CA LYS A 157 -27.28 24.01 53.76
C LYS A 157 -27.08 25.52 53.51
N LYS A 158 -27.55 26.02 52.38
CA LYS A 158 -27.75 27.47 52.16
C LYS A 158 -29.18 27.69 51.70
N GLY A 159 -30.05 27.95 52.67
CA GLY A 159 -31.46 28.31 52.55
C GLY A 159 -31.92 28.72 53.93
#